data_AF-A0A1F7XZ84-F1
#
_entry.id   AF-A0A1F7XZ84-F1
#
_cell.length_a   1.000
_cell.length_b   1.000
_cell.length_c   1.000
_cell.angle_alpha   90.00
_cell.angle_beta   90.00
_cell.angle_gamma   90.00
#
_symmetry.space_group_name_H-M   'P 1'
#
loop_
_entity.id
_entity.type
_entity.pdbx_description
1 polymer ?
#
loop_
_entity_poly.entity_id
_entity_poly.type
_entity_poly.pdbx_seq_one_letter_code
_entity_poly.pdbx_strand_id
1 'polypeptide(L)' 'MSKKDFVKSIKIIRKESKESIVWLRGLKLVVEFDDSEFDALIQEATEFIYILTSILKKTDKK' A
#
# COMPACT_ATOMS: atom_id res chain seq x y z
N MET A 1 14.03 18.97 -4.55
CA MET A 1 13.64 17.67 -3.97
C MET A 1 14.77 16.68 -4.27
N SER A 2 15.42 16.12 -3.24
CA SER A 2 16.55 15.20 -3.45
C SER A 2 16.08 13.78 -3.73
N LYS A 3 16.96 12.93 -4.29
CA LYS A 3 16.73 11.47 -4.42
C LYS A 3 16.36 10.85 -3.05
N LYS A 4 16.97 11.35 -1.97
CA LYS A 4 16.72 10.90 -0.60
C LYS A 4 15.28 11.24 -0.15
N ASP A 5 14.80 12.44 -0.49
CA ASP A 5 13.43 12.86 -0.16
C ASP A 5 12.40 12.05 -0.94
N PHE A 6 12.66 11.81 -2.24
CA PHE A 6 11.82 10.93 -3.06
C PHE A 6 11.70 9.53 -2.45
N VAL A 7 12.83 8.90 -2.12
CA VAL A 7 12.84 7.57 -1.49
C VAL A 7 12.09 7.56 -0.16
N LYS A 8 12.23 8.63 0.66
CA LYS A 8 11.50 8.77 1.92
C LYS A 8 9.99 8.81 1.67
N SER A 9 9.52 9.62 0.73
CA SER A 9 8.09 9.74 0.41
C SER A 9 7.49 8.41 -0.09
N ILE A 10 8.20 7.70 -0.98
CA ILE A 10 7.75 6.39 -1.46
C ILE A 10 7.69 5.36 -0.31
N LYS A 11 8.62 5.40 0.63
CA LYS A 11 8.59 4.55 1.84
C LYS A 11 7.38 4.86 2.73
N ILE A 12 7.02 6.13 2.89
CA ILE A 12 5.84 6.54 3.66
C ILE A 12 4.58 5.99 2.98
N ILE A 13 4.37 6.27 1.69
CA ILE A 13 3.17 5.80 0.96
C ILE A 13 3.05 4.27 1.04
N ARG A 14 4.17 3.53 0.89
CA ARG A 14 4.14 2.06 1.02
C ARG A 14 3.76 1.60 2.42
N LYS A 15 4.13 2.34 3.47
CA LYS A 15 3.72 2.06 4.85
C LYS A 15 2.21 2.31 4.99
N GLU A 16 1.72 3.44 4.50
CA GLU A 16 0.29 3.78 4.53
C GLU A 16 -0.56 2.74 3.78
N SER A 17 -0.14 2.26 2.60
CA SER A 17 -0.87 1.20 1.87
C SER A 17 -0.97 -0.12 2.65
N LYS A 18 0.07 -0.48 3.42
CA LYS A 18 0.02 -1.66 4.29
C LYS A 18 -0.96 -1.47 5.44
N GLU A 19 -0.99 -0.28 6.01
CA GLU A 19 -1.91 0.07 7.09
C GLU A 19 -3.36 0.08 6.59
N SER A 20 -3.63 0.62 5.40
CA SER A 20 -4.96 0.54 4.76
C SER A 20 -5.46 -0.90 4.63
N ILE A 21 -4.61 -1.85 4.22
CA ILE A 21 -5.01 -3.27 4.14
C ILE A 21 -5.41 -3.82 5.52
N VAL A 22 -4.69 -3.45 6.58
CA VAL A 22 -5.03 -3.87 7.95
C VAL A 22 -6.39 -3.33 8.35
N TRP A 23 -6.66 -2.04 8.10
CA TRP A 23 -7.95 -1.41 8.39
C TRP A 23 -9.09 -2.02 7.57
N LEU A 24 -8.90 -2.24 6.27
CA LEU A 24 -9.91 -2.86 5.40
C LEU A 24 -10.24 -4.28 5.84
N ARG A 25 -9.23 -5.08 6.20
CA ARG A 25 -9.45 -6.44 6.75
C ARG A 25 -10.18 -6.40 8.08
N GLY A 26 -9.81 -5.48 8.97
CA GLY A 26 -10.48 -5.29 10.25
C GLY A 26 -11.95 -4.90 10.07
N LEU A 27 -12.24 -3.96 9.17
CA LEU A 27 -13.61 -3.55 8.84
C LEU A 27 -14.40 -4.70 8.22
N LYS A 28 -13.85 -5.43 7.26
CA LYS A 28 -14.50 -6.61 6.65
C LYS A 28 -14.91 -7.66 7.69
N LEU A 29 -14.16 -7.81 8.78
CA LEU A 29 -14.48 -8.74 9.87
C LEU A 29 -15.60 -8.23 10.81
N VAL A 30 -15.71 -6.91 10.98
CA VAL A 30 -16.65 -6.29 11.92
C VAL A 30 -17.98 -5.97 11.27
N VAL A 31 -17.98 -5.75 9.95
CA VAL A 31 -19.17 -5.42 9.18
C VAL A 31 -19.93 -6.71 8.84
N GLU A 32 -21.21 -6.78 9.19
CA GLU A 32 -22.04 -8.00 9.09
C GLU A 32 -22.56 -8.30 7.67
N PHE A 33 -22.09 -7.59 6.65
CA PHE A 33 -22.43 -7.84 5.26
C PHE A 33 -21.19 -8.10 4.41
N ASP A 34 -21.33 -9.04 3.47
CA ASP A 34 -20.29 -9.35 2.50
C ASP A 34 -20.30 -8.27 1.41
N ASP A 35 -19.26 -7.44 1.40
CA ASP A 35 -19.05 -6.41 0.38
C ASP A 35 -17.79 -6.73 -0.42
N SER A 36 -17.99 -7.01 -1.71
CA SER A 36 -16.90 -7.26 -2.65
C SER A 36 -15.95 -6.06 -2.79
N GLU A 37 -16.40 -4.86 -2.43
CA GLU A 37 -15.57 -3.66 -2.45
C GLU A 37 -14.36 -3.78 -1.51
N PHE A 38 -14.50 -4.48 -0.37
CA PHE A 38 -13.35 -4.72 0.51
C PHE A 38 -12.25 -5.51 -0.19
N ASP A 39 -12.61 -6.54 -0.95
CA ASP A 39 -11.64 -7.36 -1.67
C ASP A 39 -10.97 -6.58 -2.80
N ALA A 40 -11.74 -5.75 -3.52
CA ALA A 40 -11.23 -4.86 -4.55
C ALA A 40 -10.22 -3.85 -3.98
N LEU A 41 -10.56 -3.18 -2.87
CA LEU A 41 -9.68 -2.21 -2.21
C LEU A 41 -8.43 -2.85 -1.61
N ILE A 42 -8.55 -4.05 -1.04
CA ILE A 42 -7.40 -4.81 -0.53
C ILE A 42 -6.46 -5.20 -1.68
N GLN A 43 -7.02 -5.62 -2.83
CA GLN A 43 -6.24 -5.94 -4.02
C GLN A 43 -5.50 -4.70 -4.52
N GLU A 44 -6.19 -3.57 -4.70
CA GLU A 44 -5.59 -2.31 -5.17
C GLU A 44 -4.44 -1.85 -4.25
N ALA A 45 -4.67 -1.84 -2.93
CA ALA A 45 -3.63 -1.47 -1.97
C ALA A 45 -2.42 -2.43 -2.01
N THR A 46 -2.66 -3.70 -2.33
CA THR A 46 -1.59 -4.70 -2.52
C THR A 46 -0.78 -4.39 -3.79
N GLU A 47 -1.44 -4.03 -4.88
CA GLU A 47 -0.79 -3.63 -6.13
C GLU A 47 0.07 -2.38 -5.93
N PHE A 48 -0.40 -1.39 -5.16
CA PHE A 48 0.42 -0.24 -4.77
C PHE A 48 1.70 -0.67 -4.04
N ILE A 49 1.63 -1.62 -3.11
CA ILE A 49 2.83 -2.11 -2.42
C ILE A 49 3.84 -2.71 -3.41
N TYR A 50 3.37 -3.46 -4.41
CA TYR A 50 4.23 -4.05 -5.44
C TYR A 50 4.88 -2.98 -6.33
N ILE A 51 4.09 -2.02 -6.82
CA ILE A 51 4.57 -0.92 -7.66
C ILE A 51 5.61 -0.09 -6.88
N LEU A 52 5.29 0.35 -5.67
CA LEU A 52 6.18 1.16 -4.82
C LEU A 52 7.46 0.41 -4.45
N THR A 53 7.37 -0.90 -4.22
CA THR A 53 8.55 -1.74 -3.97
C THR A 53 9.43 -1.88 -5.20
N SER A 54 8.84 -2.02 -6.39
CA SER A 54 9.58 -2.05 -7.66
C SER A 54 10.29 -0.72 -7.91
N ILE A 55 9.61 0.41 -7.67
CA ILE A 55 10.20 1.75 -7.75
C ILE A 55 11.41 1.86 -6.81
N LEU A 56 11.25 1.54 -5.52
CA LEU A 56 12.35 1.59 -4.56
C LEU A 56 13.55 0.74 -4.99
N LYS A 57 13.31 -0.49 -5.44
CA LYS A 57 14.39 -1.39 -5.92
C LYS A 57 15.15 -0.81 -7.11
N LYS A 58 14.47 -0.12 -8.02
CA LYS A 58 15.09 0.52 -9.19
C LYS A 58 15.79 1.82 -8.82
N THR A 59 15.25 2.59 -7.88
CA THR A 59 15.84 3.84 -7.41
C THR A 59 17.08 3.60 -6.54
N ASP A 60 17.10 2.55 -5.72
CA ASP A 60 18.22 2.23 -4.83
C ASP A 60 19.40 1.52 -5.53
N LYS A 61 19.24 1.09 -6.80
CA LYS A 61 20.40 0.65 -7.60
C LYS A 61 21.33 1.85 -7.84
N LYS A 62 22.60 1.67 -7.46
CA LYS A 62 23.71 2.56 -7.81
C LYS A 62 24.03 2.41 -9.29
#